data_AF-A0A384JEH8-F1
#
_entry.id   AF-A0A384JEH8-F1
#
_cell.length_a   1.000
_cell.length_b   1.000
_cell.length_c   1.000
_cell.angle_alpha   90.00
_cell.angle_beta   90.00
_cell.angle_gamma   90.00
#
_symmetry.space_group_name_H-M   'P 1'
#
loop_
_entity.id
_entity.type
_entity.pdbx_description
1 polymer ?
#
loop_
_entity_poly.entity_id
_entity_poly.type
_entity_poly.pdbx_seq_one_letter_code
_entity_poly.pdbx_strand_id
1 'polypeptide(L)'
;MGIVAIYIMDKQMISYDGLKSEDFVDGEAWNQIIMRHISFFWIQDDYLEFLDHIGEDNPFFDRVIDMVNEFKGPMTPVRKWSYLDANFRDLVVNMARLDPSNRLSAREALEHLFFGSDNT
;
A
#
# COMPACT_ATOMS: atom_id res chain seq x y z
N MET A 1 5.25 7.91 1.31
CA MET A 1 5.62 8.65 0.09
C MET A 1 4.84 8.17 -1.15
N GLY A 2 4.67 6.86 -1.39
CA GLY A 2 3.95 6.35 -2.57
C GLY A 2 2.51 6.82 -2.77
N ILE A 3 1.71 6.95 -1.71
CA ILE A 3 0.31 7.44 -1.81
C ILE A 3 0.24 8.86 -2.40
N VAL A 4 1.17 9.74 -1.99
CA VAL A 4 1.25 11.12 -2.50
C VAL A 4 1.69 11.13 -3.95
N ALA A 5 2.63 10.26 -4.33
CA ALA A 5 3.06 10.13 -5.73
C ALA A 5 1.91 9.67 -6.65
N ILE A 6 1.06 8.72 -6.22
CA ILE A 6 -0.14 8.34 -6.97
C ILE A 6 -1.06 9.54 -7.14
N TYR A 7 -1.33 10.30 -6.08
CA TYR A 7 -2.19 11.47 -6.19
C TYR A 7 -1.63 12.52 -7.17
N ILE A 8 -0.32 12.78 -7.15
CA ILE A 8 0.30 13.73 -8.07
C ILE A 8 0.17 13.25 -9.53
N MET A 9 0.38 11.97 -9.79
CA MET A 9 0.46 11.42 -11.15
C MET A 9 -0.90 11.07 -11.75
N ASP A 10 -1.81 10.54 -10.92
CA ASP A 10 -3.09 9.98 -11.34
C ASP A 10 -4.30 10.80 -10.83
N LYS A 11 -4.06 11.78 -9.94
CA LYS A 11 -5.10 12.63 -9.31
C LYS A 11 -6.16 11.85 -8.51
N GLN A 12 -5.91 10.56 -8.26
CA GLN A 12 -6.77 9.71 -7.45
C GLN A 12 -6.33 9.72 -5.98
N MET A 13 -7.30 9.86 -5.07
CA MET A 13 -7.06 9.80 -3.64
C MET A 13 -7.50 8.43 -3.08
N ILE A 14 -6.67 7.41 -3.29
CA ILE A 14 -6.99 6.00 -3.03
C ILE A 14 -7.46 5.66 -1.58
N SER A 15 -7.04 6.45 -0.59
CA SER A 15 -7.41 6.26 0.82
C SER A 15 -8.68 7.00 1.25
N TYR A 16 -9.17 7.94 0.44
CA TYR A 16 -10.34 8.79 0.76
C TYR A 16 -11.45 8.66 -0.29
N ASP A 17 -11.16 8.12 -1.48
CA ASP A 17 -12.12 8.07 -2.58
C ASP A 17 -13.37 7.29 -2.15
N GLY A 18 -14.50 8.01 -2.13
CA GLY A 18 -15.81 7.53 -1.73
C GLY A 18 -16.10 7.48 -0.22
N LEU A 19 -15.19 7.87 0.67
CA LEU A 19 -15.44 7.88 2.12
C LEU A 19 -16.05 9.21 2.57
N LYS A 20 -17.25 9.16 3.14
CA LYS A 20 -17.86 10.27 3.86
C LYS A 20 -17.41 10.24 5.32
N SER A 21 -17.48 11.38 6.00
CA SER A 21 -17.23 11.43 7.46
C SER A 21 -18.12 10.45 8.22
N GLU A 22 -19.31 10.17 7.68
CA GLU A 22 -20.31 9.23 8.17
C GLU A 22 -19.87 7.75 8.07
N ASP A 23 -18.97 7.42 7.14
CA ASP A 23 -18.47 6.05 6.93
C ASP A 23 -17.37 5.67 7.93
N PHE A 24 -16.83 6.64 8.67
CA PHE A 24 -15.90 6.42 9.75
C PHE A 24 -16.68 6.19 11.04
N VAL A 25 -16.95 4.93 11.37
CA VAL A 25 -17.35 4.58 12.74
C VAL A 25 -16.19 4.97 13.67
N ASP A 26 -16.47 5.79 14.68
CA ASP A 26 -15.47 6.24 15.66
C ASP A 26 -14.70 5.03 16.21
N GLY A 27 -13.40 4.97 15.95
CA GLY A 27 -12.51 3.87 16.37
C GLY A 27 -12.20 2.79 15.33
N GLU A 28 -12.83 2.78 14.16
CA GLU A 28 -12.61 1.76 13.10
C GLU A 28 -12.02 2.30 11.79
N ALA A 29 -11.74 3.60 11.70
CA ALA A 29 -11.13 4.22 10.52
C ALA A 29 -9.83 3.52 10.08
N TRP A 30 -9.05 3.01 11.05
CA TRP A 30 -7.81 2.30 10.80
C TRP A 30 -8.03 1.01 9.97
N ASN A 31 -9.13 0.28 10.20
CA ASN A 31 -9.44 -0.96 9.49
C ASN A 31 -9.62 -0.69 8.00
N GLN A 32 -10.41 0.35 7.66
CA GLN A 32 -10.63 0.74 6.27
C GLN A 32 -9.35 1.23 5.59
N ILE A 33 -8.51 1.98 6.30
CA ILE A 33 -7.23 2.46 5.77
C ILE A 33 -6.29 1.28 5.47
N ILE A 34 -6.17 0.31 6.39
CA ILE A 34 -5.33 -0.88 6.20
C ILE A 34 -5.89 -1.76 5.09
N MET A 35 -7.20 -2.02 5.07
CA MET A 35 -7.83 -2.78 3.99
C MET A 35 -7.57 -2.16 2.62
N ARG A 36 -7.69 -0.84 2.48
CA ARG A 36 -7.35 -0.14 1.22
C ARG A 36 -5.87 -0.25 0.90
N HIS A 37 -4.99 -0.09 1.89
CA HIS A 37 -3.55 -0.23 1.70
C HIS A 37 -3.17 -1.62 1.17
N ILE A 38 -3.70 -2.67 1.81
CA ILE A 38 -3.61 -4.06 1.33
C ILE A 38 -4.15 -4.15 -0.10
N SER A 39 -5.35 -3.66 -0.35
CA SER A 39 -5.98 -3.74 -1.67
C SER A 39 -5.12 -3.15 -2.83
N PHE A 40 -4.46 -2.02 -2.60
CA PHE A 40 -3.65 -1.35 -3.63
C PHE A 40 -2.22 -1.84 -3.72
N PHE A 41 -1.57 -2.13 -2.59
CA PHE A 41 -0.12 -2.33 -2.51
C PHE A 41 0.32 -3.75 -2.15
N TRP A 42 -0.61 -4.61 -1.74
CA TRP A 42 -0.29 -5.95 -1.28
C TRP A 42 0.53 -6.76 -2.27
N ILE A 43 1.72 -7.18 -1.85
CA ILE A 43 2.49 -8.24 -2.52
C ILE A 43 2.14 -9.56 -1.83
N GLN A 44 2.12 -10.65 -2.60
CA GLN A 44 1.83 -11.97 -2.05
C GLN A 44 2.75 -12.24 -0.85
N ASP A 45 2.18 -12.73 0.25
CA ASP A 45 2.87 -13.08 1.50
C ASP A 45 3.49 -11.91 2.30
N ASP A 46 3.35 -10.65 1.86
CA ASP A 46 3.89 -9.44 2.53
C ASP A 46 3.29 -9.22 3.94
N TYR A 47 2.11 -9.77 4.23
CA TYR A 47 1.55 -9.76 5.58
C TYR A 47 2.20 -10.71 6.55
N LEU A 48 2.79 -11.81 6.10
CA LEU A 48 3.48 -12.73 7.00
C LEU A 48 4.73 -12.03 7.56
N GLU A 49 5.45 -11.32 6.69
CA GLU A 49 6.58 -10.47 7.07
C GLU A 49 6.13 -9.34 8.02
N PHE A 50 4.98 -8.70 7.74
CA PHE A 50 4.40 -7.71 8.65
C PHE A 50 3.99 -8.29 10.01
N LEU A 51 3.38 -9.48 10.05
CA LEU A 51 3.01 -10.17 11.28
C LEU A 51 4.25 -10.51 12.13
N ASP A 52 5.31 -11.02 11.49
CA ASP A 52 6.60 -11.26 12.15
C ASP A 52 7.20 -9.96 12.70
N HIS A 53 7.14 -8.86 11.93
CA HIS A 53 7.63 -7.56 12.34
C HIS A 53 6.92 -6.99 13.58
N ILE A 54 5.60 -7.10 13.66
CA ILE A 54 4.84 -6.55 14.80
C ILE A 54 4.85 -7.48 16.02
N GLY A 55 5.01 -8.78 15.82
CA GLY A 55 5.02 -9.82 16.86
C GLY A 55 3.62 -10.19 17.38
N GLU A 56 3.50 -11.43 17.89
CA GLU A 56 2.23 -11.99 18.39
C GLU A 56 1.64 -11.23 19.59
N ASP A 57 2.48 -10.61 20.42
CA ASP A 57 2.05 -9.82 21.57
C ASP A 57 1.38 -8.48 21.16
N ASN A 58 1.42 -8.13 19.87
CA ASN A 58 0.86 -6.90 19.37
C ASN A 58 -0.68 -6.98 19.30
N PRO A 59 -1.42 -6.00 19.86
CA PRO A 59 -2.88 -5.97 19.80
C PRO A 59 -3.49 -5.96 18.39
N PHE A 60 -2.68 -5.70 17.36
CA PHE A 60 -3.10 -5.71 15.96
C PHE A 60 -2.83 -7.05 15.25
N PHE A 61 -2.10 -8.00 15.85
CA PHE A 61 -1.70 -9.24 15.20
C PHE A 61 -2.90 -10.06 14.70
N ASP A 62 -3.81 -10.44 15.60
CA ASP A 62 -5.03 -11.17 15.24
C ASP A 62 -5.91 -10.38 14.27
N ARG A 63 -5.97 -9.06 14.45
CA ARG A 63 -6.78 -8.19 13.59
C ARG A 63 -6.32 -8.17 12.14
N VAL A 64 -5.00 -8.25 11.92
CA VAL A 64 -4.41 -8.33 10.57
C VAL A 64 -4.74 -9.68 9.94
N ILE A 65 -4.66 -10.76 10.72
CA ILE A 65 -5.06 -12.10 10.26
C ILE A 65 -6.54 -12.10 9.84
N ASP A 66 -7.42 -11.58 10.69
CA ASP A 66 -8.86 -11.47 10.40
C ASP A 66 -9.11 -10.64 9.13
N MET A 67 -8.47 -9.47 9.00
CA MET A 67 -8.57 -8.64 7.80
C MET A 67 -8.19 -9.38 6.52
N VAL A 68 -7.07 -10.11 6.52
CA VAL A 68 -6.58 -10.84 5.35
C VAL A 68 -7.51 -12.00 5.00
N ASN A 69 -8.04 -12.70 6.01
CA ASN A 69 -8.99 -13.79 5.81
C ASN A 69 -10.36 -13.32 5.33
N GLU A 70 -10.81 -12.16 5.81
CA GLU A 70 -12.09 -11.54 5.43
C GLU A 70 -12.02 -10.75 4.12
N PHE A 71 -10.83 -10.58 3.55
CA PHE A 71 -10.63 -9.83 2.32
C PHE A 71 -11.32 -10.52 1.13
N LYS A 72 -12.51 -10.04 0.77
CA LYS A 72 -13.34 -10.58 -0.33
C LYS A 72 -13.29 -9.74 -1.60
N GLY A 73 -12.52 -8.66 -1.62
CA GLY A 73 -12.62 -7.61 -2.63
C GLY A 73 -11.66 -7.75 -3.81
N PRO A 74 -12.11 -7.53 -5.05
CA PRO A 74 -11.21 -7.17 -6.13
C PRO A 74 -10.91 -5.67 -6.02
N MET A 75 -9.64 -5.31 -5.84
CA MET A 75 -9.13 -4.10 -6.49
C MET A 75 -7.96 -4.53 -7.33
N THR A 76 -7.91 -4.04 -8.55
CA THR A 76 -6.71 -4.17 -9.36
C THR A 76 -5.59 -3.48 -8.57
N PRO A 77 -4.60 -4.21 -8.03
CA PRO A 77 -3.52 -3.58 -7.28
C PRO A 77 -2.75 -2.65 -8.21
N VAL A 78 -2.05 -1.65 -7.66
CA VAL A 78 -1.33 -0.63 -8.43
C VAL A 78 -0.37 -1.26 -9.44
N ARG A 79 0.28 -2.38 -9.08
CA ARG A 79 1.15 -3.15 -10.02
C ARG A 79 0.45 -3.58 -11.31
N LYS A 80 -0.88 -3.75 -11.29
CA LYS A 80 -1.70 -4.16 -12.45
C LYS A 80 -2.35 -2.97 -13.19
N TRP A 81 -2.12 -1.72 -12.79
CA TRP A 81 -2.65 -0.53 -13.47
C TRP A 81 -1.90 -0.27 -14.78
N SER A 82 -2.35 -0.87 -15.88
CA SER A 82 -1.64 -0.84 -17.16
C SER A 82 -1.47 0.55 -17.78
N TYR A 83 -2.27 1.53 -17.35
CA TYR A 83 -2.18 2.92 -17.80
C TYR A 83 -1.05 3.71 -17.12
N LEU A 84 -0.46 3.18 -16.04
CA LEU A 84 0.71 3.76 -15.39
C LEU A 84 2.00 3.16 -15.95
N ASP A 85 3.04 3.98 -15.98
CA ASP A 85 4.41 3.54 -16.29
C ASP A 85 4.83 2.35 -15.41
N ALA A 86 5.53 1.38 -16.00
CA ALA A 86 5.89 0.16 -15.31
C ALA A 86 6.89 0.42 -14.16
N ASN A 87 7.88 1.28 -14.38
CA ASN A 87 8.85 1.65 -13.36
C ASN A 87 8.21 2.52 -12.27
N PHE A 88 7.24 3.36 -12.63
CA PHE A 88 6.46 4.12 -11.65
C PHE A 88 5.67 3.21 -10.72
N ARG A 89 4.98 2.21 -11.27
CA ARG A 89 4.22 1.24 -10.49
C ARG A 89 5.13 0.47 -9.54
N ASP A 90 6.27 0.01 -10.01
CA ASP A 90 7.24 -0.73 -9.20
C ASP A 90 7.75 0.14 -8.03
N LEU A 91 8.21 1.35 -8.33
CA LEU A 91 8.65 2.33 -7.34
C LEU A 91 7.59 2.57 -6.25
N VAL A 92 6.36 2.86 -6.66
CA VAL A 92 5.28 3.24 -5.74
C VAL A 92 4.85 2.06 -4.86
N VAL A 93 4.75 0.86 -5.42
CA VAL A 93 4.43 -0.36 -4.66
C VAL A 93 5.53 -0.63 -3.64
N ASN A 94 6.80 -0.54 -4.04
CA ASN A 94 7.93 -0.77 -3.13
C ASN A 94 8.09 0.33 -2.06
N MET A 95 7.64 1.56 -2.31
CA MET A 95 7.56 2.62 -1.28
C MET A 95 6.38 2.46 -0.30
N ALA A 96 5.41 1.60 -0.61
CA ALA A 96 4.16 1.44 0.11
C ALA A 96 3.88 -0.01 0.49
N ARG A 97 4.93 -0.83 0.67
CA ARG A 97 4.79 -2.19 1.22
C ARG A 97 4.17 -2.18 2.60
N LEU A 98 3.45 -3.25 2.94
CA LEU A 98 2.73 -3.36 4.20
C LEU A 98 3.72 -3.37 5.37
N ASP A 99 4.70 -4.27 5.32
CA ASP A 99 5.82 -4.29 6.27
C ASP A 99 6.73 -3.07 6.06
N PRO A 100 6.90 -2.20 7.08
CA PRO A 100 7.82 -1.07 7.02
C PRO A 100 9.26 -1.44 6.67
N SER A 101 9.73 -2.62 7.09
CA SER A 101 11.11 -3.10 6.89
C SER A 101 11.45 -3.34 5.43
N ASN A 102 10.43 -3.62 4.61
CA ASN A 102 10.57 -3.88 3.19
C ASN A 102 10.36 -2.63 2.32
N ARG A 103 9.98 -1.49 2.91
CA ARG A 103 9.74 -0.26 2.14
C ARG A 103 11.06 0.31 1.66
N LEU A 104 11.07 0.77 0.41
CA LEU A 104 12.18 1.60 -0.08
C LEU A 104 12.33 2.83 0.80
N SER A 105 13.56 3.08 1.24
CA SER A 105 13.93 4.36 1.82
C SER A 105 13.83 5.47 0.78
N ALA A 106 13.76 6.72 1.22
CA ALA A 106 13.75 7.87 0.31
C ALA A 106 14.99 7.90 -0.61
N ARG A 107 16.15 7.43 -0.12
CA ARG A 107 17.38 7.33 -0.92
C ARG A 107 17.25 6.29 -2.03
N GLU A 108 16.82 5.07 -1.69
CA GLU A 108 16.65 3.99 -2.67
C GLU A 108 15.54 4.31 -3.69
N ALA A 109 14.49 4.99 -3.25
CA ALA A 109 13.43 5.48 -4.13
C ALA A 109 13.97 6.44 -5.19
N LEU A 110 14.90 7.34 -4.85
CA LEU A 110 15.53 8.27 -5.81
C LEU A 110 16.52 7.58 -6.76
N GLU A 111 17.09 6.44 -6.34
CA GLU A 111 17.97 5.60 -7.18
C GLU A 111 17.17 4.69 -8.14
N HIS A 112 15.84 4.67 -8.04
CA HIS A 112 14.98 3.82 -8.87
C HIS A 112 15.01 4.20 -10.36
N LEU A 113 14.85 3.20 -11.24
CA LEU A 113 14.82 3.34 -12.70
C LEU A 113 13.76 4.33 -13.22
N PHE A 114 12.77 4.66 -12.40
CA PHE A 114 11.76 5.67 -12.74
C PHE A 114 12.35 7.09 -12.77
N PHE A 115 13.31 7.38 -11.89
CA PHE A 115 14.04 8.66 -11.87
C PHE A 115 15.38 8.59 -12.59
N GLY A 116 15.91 7.39 -12.79
CA GLY A 116 17.04 7.14 -13.66
C GLY A 116 16.73 7.62 -15.07
N SER A 117 17.53 8.57 -15.56
CA SER A 117 17.51 8.90 -16.98
C SER A 117 17.83 7.61 -17.74
N ASP A 118 17.07 7.29 -18.79
CA ASP A 118 17.58 6.37 -19.81
C ASP A 118 19.01 6.83 -20.16
N ASN A 119 20.00 6.02 -19.79
CA ASN A 119 21.31 6.17 -20.40
C ASN A 119 21.11 5.78 -21.87
N THR A 120 21.20 6.80 -22.73
CA THR A 120 21.19 6.81 -24.21
C THR A 120 19.87 6.62 -24.94
#